data_AF-A0A7V7ZGX0-F1
#
_entry.id   AF-A0A7V7ZGX0-F1
#
_cell.length_a   1.000
_cell.length_b   1.000
_cell.length_c   1.000
_cell.angle_alpha   90.00
_cell.angle_beta   90.00
_cell.angle_gamma   90.00
#
_symmetry.space_group_name_H-M   'P 1'
#
loop_
_entity.id
_entity.type
_entity.pdbx_description
1 polymer ?
#
loop_
_entity_poly.entity_id
_entity_poly.type
_entity_poly.pdbx_seq_one_letter_code
_entity_poly.pdbx_strand_id
1 'polypeptide(L)' 'MTVSSSNLASVGYDPTTQTLEICFHSGACYQYFHVPQHVYDGLMGAGSHGTYFDAVNLTKMLG' A
#
# COMPACT_ATOMS: atom_id res chain seq x y z
N MET A 1 2.41 -9.40 -1.69
CA MET A 1 3.01 -10.01 -0.48
C MET A 1 2.08 -9.80 0.70
N THR A 2 1.83 -10.84 1.50
CA THR A 2 1.05 -10.70 2.75
C THR A 2 1.86 -9.93 3.80
N VAL A 3 1.20 -9.03 4.53
CA VAL A 3 1.86 -8.20 5.57
C VAL A 3 1.25 -8.47 6.94
N SER A 4 2.04 -8.31 8.00
CA SER A 4 1.54 -8.32 9.37
C SER A 4 0.95 -6.95 9.70
N SER A 5 -0.37 -6.83 9.58
CA SER A 5 -1.13 -5.61 9.85
C SER A 5 -2.55 -6.00 10.27
N SER A 6 -3.14 -5.23 11.18
CA SER A 6 -4.54 -5.39 11.60
C SER A 6 -5.54 -4.91 10.53
N ASN A 7 -5.08 -4.10 9.57
CA ASN A 7 -5.93 -3.51 8.53
C ASN A 7 -5.60 -4.04 7.13
N LEU A 8 -4.30 -4.15 6.79
CA LEU A 8 -3.85 -4.58 5.48
C LEU A 8 -3.64 -6.10 5.43
N ALA A 9 -4.22 -6.75 4.44
CA ALA A 9 -4.04 -8.17 4.17
C ALA A 9 -2.80 -8.41 3.29
N SER A 10 -2.64 -7.63 2.23
CA SER A 10 -1.50 -7.75 1.32
C SER A 10 -1.17 -6.43 0.63
N VAL A 11 0.10 -6.32 0.22
CA VAL A 11 0.65 -5.21 -0.54
C VAL A 11 1.42 -5.76 -1.73
N GLY A 12 1.16 -5.24 -2.92
CA GLY A 12 1.87 -5.56 -4.16
C GLY A 12 2.40 -4.31 -4.82
N TYR A 13 3.52 -4.41 -5.53
CA TYR A 13 4.04 -3.31 -6.33
C TYR A 13 4.60 -3.81 -7.65
N ASP A 14 4.18 -3.20 -8.75
CA ASP A 14 4.75 -3.39 -10.08
C ASP A 14 5.58 -2.17 -10.48
N PRO A 15 6.92 -2.27 -10.54
CA PRO A 15 7.80 -1.16 -10.91
C PRO A 15 7.67 -0.75 -12.39
N THR A 16 7.16 -1.63 -13.26
CA THR A 16 6.99 -1.36 -14.70
C THR A 16 5.87 -0.37 -14.93
N THR A 17 4.76 -0.56 -14.20
CA THR A 17 3.57 0.29 -14.29
C THR A 17 3.48 1.33 -13.17
N GLN A 18 4.41 1.30 -12.22
CA GLN A 18 4.38 2.10 -10.99
C GLN A 18 3.04 1.95 -10.25
N THR A 19 2.54 0.71 -10.20
CA THR A 19 1.25 0.38 -9.59
C THR A 19 1.47 -0.23 -8.22
N LEU A 20 0.95 0.42 -7.19
CA LEU A 20 0.85 -0.11 -5.83
C LEU A 20 -0.55 -0.70 -5.64
N GLU A 21 -0.63 -1.98 -5.29
CA GLU A 21 -1.87 -2.64 -4.92
C GLU A 21 -1.92 -2.86 -3.41
N ILE A 22 -3.05 -2.53 -2.80
CA ILE A 22 -3.30 -2.77 -1.37
C ILE A 22 -4.63 -3.47 -1.22
N CYS A 23 -4.60 -4.65 -0.61
CA CYS A 23 -5.79 -5.38 -0.19
C CYS A 23 -5.95 -5.32 1.32
N PHE A 24 -7.19 -5.09 1.76
CA PHE A 24 -7.59 -4.98 3.14
C PHE A 24 -8.21 -6.29 3.63
N HIS A 25 -8.14 -6.54 4.95
CA HIS A 25 -8.83 -7.70 5.55
C HIS A 25 -10.37 -7.62 5.40
N SER A 26 -10.92 -6.43 5.12
CA SER A 26 -12.33 -6.25 4.77
C SER A 26 -12.72 -6.83 3.39
N GLY A 27 -11.74 -7.23 2.58
CA GLY A 27 -11.94 -7.77 1.24
C GLY A 27 -11.84 -6.74 0.11
N ALA A 28 -11.73 -5.45 0.43
CA ALA A 28 -11.48 -4.42 -0.58
C ALA A 28 -10.02 -4.45 -1.06
N CYS A 29 -9.80 -4.29 -2.36
CA CYS A 29 -8.47 -4.13 -2.96
C CYS A 29 -8.47 -2.88 -3.84
N TYR A 30 -7.42 -2.08 -3.71
CA TYR A 30 -7.26 -0.82 -4.44
C TYR A 30 -5.91 -0.77 -5.13
N GLN A 31 -5.90 -0.16 -6.32
CA GLN A 31 -4.69 0.10 -7.07
C GLN A 31 -4.44 1.60 -7.14
N TYR A 32 -3.19 1.97 -6.88
CA TYR A 32 -2.68 3.32 -6.93
C TYR A 32 -1.63 3.40 -8.03
N PHE A 33 -1.82 4.30 -8.98
CA PHE A 33 -0.95 4.46 -10.14
C PHE A 33 0.07 5.59 -9.92
N HIS A 34 1.18 5.53 -10.66
CA HIS A 34 2.29 6.48 -10.57
C HIS A 34 2.88 6.60 -9.16
N VAL A 35 2.86 5.50 -8.40
CA VAL A 35 3.45 5.45 -7.06
C VAL A 35 4.95 5.22 -7.20
N PRO A 36 5.82 6.13 -6.72
CA PRO A 36 7.26 5.90 -6.76
C PRO A 36 7.66 4.70 -5.90
N GLN A 37 8.68 3.96 -6.34
CA GLN A 37 9.14 2.75 -5.65
C GLN A 37 9.51 2.99 -4.17
N HIS A 38 10.07 4.15 -3.83
CA HIS A 38 10.42 4.46 -2.43
C HIS A 38 9.21 4.49 -1.48
N VAL A 39 8.00 4.71 -2.00
CA VAL A 39 6.76 4.64 -1.21
C VAL A 39 6.43 3.19 -0.86
N TYR A 40 6.58 2.28 -1.83
CA TYR A 40 6.44 0.84 -1.57
C TYR A 40 7.51 0.36 -0.58
N ASP A 41 8.78 0.74 -0.80
CA ASP A 41 9.88 0.36 0.08
C ASP A 41 9.66 0.88 1.51
N GLY A 42 9.19 2.12 1.64
CA GLY A 42 8.83 2.72 2.93
C GLY A 42 7.66 2.01 3.61
N LEU A 43 6.63 1.61 2.86
CA LEU A 43 5.49 0.87 3.37
C LEU A 43 5.92 -0.52 3.89
N MET A 44 6.74 -1.23 3.14
CA MET A 44 7.22 -2.58 3.51
C MET A 44 8.26 -2.56 4.64
N GLY A 45 8.99 -1.46 4.80
CA GLY A 45 9.93 -1.26 5.90
C GLY A 45 9.31 -0.68 7.18
N ALA A 46 8.05 -0.27 7.15
CA ALA A 46 7.40 0.39 8.28
C ALA A 46 7.13 -0.59 9.43
N GLY A 47 7.44 -0.17 10.66
CA GLY A 47 7.06 -0.93 11.87
C GLY A 47 5.55 -1.06 12.07
N SER A 48 4.75 -0.22 11.39
CA SER A 48 3.30 -0.33 11.29
C SER A 48 2.85 0.05 9.89
N HIS A 49 2.47 -0.96 9.10
CA HIS A 49 2.00 -0.76 7.71
C HIS A 49 0.75 0.13 7.65
N GLY A 50 -0.19 -0.02 8.60
CA GLY A 50 -1.41 0.81 8.65
C GLY A 50 -1.11 2.28 8.93
N THR A 51 -0.24 2.56 9.90
CA THR A 51 0.15 3.94 10.23
C THR A 51 0.89 4.61 9.08
N TYR A 52 1.76 3.88 8.38
CA TYR A 52 2.44 4.39 7.18
C TYR A 52 1.44 4.68 6.06
N PHE A 53 0.51 3.74 5.80
CA PHE A 53 -0.54 3.91 4.81
C PHE A 53 -1.37 5.19 5.03
N ASP A 54 -1.76 5.44 6.29
CA ASP A 54 -2.50 6.66 6.66
C ASP A 54 -1.64 7.93 6.50
N ALA A 55 -0.36 7.87 6.88
CA ALA A 55 0.56 9.00 6.84
C ALA A 55 0.89 9.45 5.39
N VAL A 56 1.00 8.50 4.46
CA VAL A 56 1.31 8.80 3.05
C VAL A 56 0.08 9.31 2.28
N ASN A 57 -1.11 9.41 2.90
CA ASN A 57 -2.34 9.88 2.26
C ASN A 57 -2.69 9.10 0.97
N LEU A 58 -2.35 7.80 0.88
CA LEU A 58 -2.73 6.99 -0.27
C LEU A 58 -4.26 6.98 -0.46
N THR A 59 -5.03 7.09 0.63
CA THR A 59 -6.49 7.28 0.59
C THR A 59 -6.96 8.51 -0.21
N LYS A 60 -6.13 9.54 -0.41
CA LYS A 60 -6.48 10.72 -1.24
C LYS A 60 -6.22 10.52 -2.74
N MET A 61 -5.55 9.43 -3.12
CA MET A 61 -5.32 9.07 -4.53
C MET A 61 -6.46 8.24 -5.13
N LEU A 62 -7.50 7.96 -4.35
CA LEU A 62 -8.76 7.35 -4.81
C LEU A 62 -9.79 8.38 -5.32
N GLY A 63 -9.37 9.65 -5.49
CA GLY A 63 -10.22 10.76 -5.95
C GLY A 63 -10.25 10.88 -7.47
#